data_AF-A0A947U8M0-F1
#
_entry.id   AF-A0A947U8M0-F1
#
_cell.length_a   1.000
_cell.length_b   1.000
_cell.length_c   1.000
_cell.angle_alpha   90.00
_cell.angle_beta   90.00
_cell.angle_gamma   90.00
#
_symmetry.space_group_name_H-M   'P 1'
#
loop_
_entity.id
_entity.type
_entity.pdbx_description
1 polymer ?
#
loop_
_entity_poly.entity_id
_entity_poly.type
_entity_poly.pdbx_seq_one_letter_code
_entity_poly.pdbx_strand_id
1 'polypeptide(L)'
;MATIESLLNHAELPDSPTPRLDAELLLAHALGKSRSYLHTWPERELDAPQLERFQAAITRRQAGEPVAYILGQQGFWSLELEVAAHTLIPRPDTELLVETVLAL
;
A
#
# COMPACT_ATOMS: atom_id res chain seq x y z
N MET A 1 -12.89 13.13 15.07
CA MET A 1 -12.71 11.67 15.23
C MET A 1 -11.94 11.15 14.02
N ALA A 2 -11.10 10.13 14.18
CA ALA A 2 -10.24 9.63 13.10
C ALA A 2 -11.04 8.72 12.15
N THR A 3 -11.68 9.32 11.14
CA THR A 3 -12.39 8.60 10.08
C THR A 3 -11.43 8.22 8.95
N ILE A 4 -11.81 7.22 8.14
CA ILE A 4 -11.07 6.84 6.93
C ILE A 4 -10.80 8.07 6.04
N GLU A 5 -11.84 8.86 5.74
CA GLU A 5 -11.71 10.06 4.92
C GLU A 5 -10.77 11.09 5.54
N SER A 6 -10.93 11.37 6.84
CA SER A 6 -10.08 12.32 7.55
C SER A 6 -8.61 11.90 7.49
N LEU A 7 -8.31 10.62 7.75
CA LEU A 7 -6.94 10.10 7.71
C LEU A 7 -6.32 10.17 6.31
N LEU A 8 -7.08 9.82 5.27
CA LEU A 8 -6.58 9.89 3.90
C LEU A 8 -6.36 11.34 3.42
N ASN A 9 -7.08 12.31 3.98
CA ASN A 9 -6.91 13.73 3.64
C ASN A 9 -5.74 14.38 4.39
N HIS A 10 -5.33 13.83 5.54
CA HIS A 10 -4.24 14.36 6.37
C HIS A 10 -2.95 13.52 6.28
N ALA A 11 -2.90 12.49 5.45
CA ALA A 11 -1.71 11.68 5.26
C ALA A 11 -0.63 12.48 4.48
N GLU A 12 0.47 12.83 5.15
CA GLU A 12 1.58 13.57 4.56
C GLU A 12 2.68 12.63 4.04
N LEU A 13 2.79 12.51 2.72
CA LEU A 13 3.81 11.69 2.04
C LEU A 13 4.52 12.52 0.96
N PRO A 14 5.31 13.55 1.33
CA PRO A 14 5.83 14.56 0.40
C PRO A 14 6.75 13.99 -0.68
N ASP A 15 7.52 12.95 -0.35
CA ASP A 15 8.47 12.32 -1.28
C ASP A 15 7.86 11.16 -2.09
N SER A 16 6.55 10.89 -1.92
CA SER A 16 5.87 9.89 -2.72
C SER A 16 5.43 10.49 -4.07
N PRO A 17 5.68 9.81 -5.20
CA PRO A 17 5.08 10.18 -6.48
C PRO A 17 3.57 9.90 -6.52
N THR A 18 3.05 9.09 -5.60
CA THR A 18 1.66 8.64 -5.56
C THR A 18 1.07 8.71 -4.14
N PRO A 19 1.09 9.88 -3.47
CA PRO A 19 0.85 10.00 -2.03
C PRO A 19 -0.55 9.50 -1.62
N ARG A 20 -1.58 9.81 -2.41
CA ARG A 20 -2.95 9.34 -2.13
C ARG A 20 -3.08 7.82 -2.22
N LEU A 21 -2.48 7.22 -3.25
CA LEU A 21 -2.51 5.78 -3.47
C LEU A 21 -1.76 5.05 -2.36
N ASP A 22 -0.57 5.55 -1.99
CA ASP A 22 0.23 5.01 -0.89
C ASP A 22 -0.58 5.04 0.41
N ALA A 23 -1.21 6.17 0.76
CA ALA A 23 -2.04 6.28 1.95
C ALA A 23 -3.20 5.29 1.94
N GLU A 24 -3.89 5.10 0.81
CA GLU A 24 -4.98 4.14 0.68
C GLU A 24 -4.51 2.69 0.83
N LEU A 25 -3.36 2.32 0.25
CA LEU A 25 -2.78 0.99 0.38
C LEU A 25 -2.41 0.69 1.83
N LEU A 26 -1.72 1.63 2.48
CA LEU A 26 -1.27 1.48 3.87
C LEU A 26 -2.46 1.46 4.85
N LEU A 27 -3.49 2.26 4.61
CA LEU A 27 -4.70 2.26 5.42
C LEU A 27 -5.49 0.95 5.25
N ALA A 28 -5.68 0.51 4.01
CA ALA A 28 -6.34 -0.77 3.73
C ALA A 28 -5.62 -1.93 4.42
N HIS A 29 -4.29 -1.95 4.38
CA HIS A 29 -3.45 -2.91 5.09
C HIS A 29 -3.61 -2.85 6.61
N ALA A 30 -3.56 -1.65 7.20
CA ALA A 30 -3.76 -1.45 8.63
C ALA A 30 -5.14 -1.94 9.11
N LEU A 31 -6.17 -1.85 8.26
CA LEU A 31 -7.52 -2.32 8.55
C LEU A 31 -7.73 -3.81 8.23
N GLY A 32 -6.82 -4.45 7.49
CA GLY A 32 -7.01 -5.80 6.97
C GLY A 32 -8.19 -5.87 5.99
N LYS A 33 -8.34 -4.86 5.13
CA LYS A 33 -9.44 -4.72 4.17
C LYS A 33 -8.91 -4.42 2.78
N SER A 34 -9.76 -4.55 1.77
CA SER A 34 -9.47 -4.08 0.42
C SER A 34 -9.55 -2.55 0.35
N ARG A 35 -8.92 -1.95 -0.67
CA ARG A 35 -9.08 -0.51 -0.96
C ARG A 35 -10.53 -0.11 -1.22
N SER A 36 -11.34 -0.99 -1.83
CA SER A 36 -12.77 -0.73 -2.07
C SER A 36 -13.56 -0.49 -0.78
N TYR A 37 -13.15 -1.10 0.34
CA TYR A 37 -13.77 -0.85 1.65
C TYR A 37 -13.65 0.62 2.07
N LEU A 38 -12.49 1.24 1.81
CA LEU A 38 -12.23 2.64 2.17
C LEU A 38 -13.19 3.60 1.45
N HIS A 39 -13.46 3.34 0.17
CA HIS A 39 -14.40 4.14 -0.63
C HIS A 39 -15.87 3.85 -0.29
N THR A 40 -16.16 2.65 0.21
CA THR A 40 -17.53 2.26 0.58
C THR A 40 -17.94 2.87 1.92
N TRP A 41 -17.00 3.07 2.85
CA TRP A 41 -17.26 3.52 4.22
C TRP A 41 -16.36 4.68 4.65
N PRO A 42 -16.34 5.82 3.95
CA PRO A 42 -15.42 6.92 4.24
C PRO A 42 -15.58 7.51 5.64
N GLU A 43 -16.78 7.46 6.23
CA GLU A 43 -17.08 7.97 7.56
C GLU A 43 -16.73 6.99 8.68
N ARG A 44 -16.27 5.77 8.36
CA ARG A 44 -15.93 4.77 9.37
C ARG A 44 -14.78 5.24 10.23
N GLU A 45 -14.97 5.18 11.54
CA GLU A 45 -13.95 5.47 12.53
C GLU A 45 -13.02 4.29 12.77
N LEU A 46 -11.74 4.58 12.98
CA LEU A 46 -10.73 3.61 13.37
C LEU A 46 -10.65 3.47 14.88
N ASP A 47 -10.41 2.25 15.34
CA ASP A 47 -9.97 2.00 16.72
C ASP A 47 -8.49 2.35 16.92
N ALA A 48 -8.06 2.42 18.18
CA ALA A 48 -6.68 2.77 18.52
C ALA A 48 -5.63 1.82 17.89
N PRO A 49 -5.80 0.48 17.92
CA PRO A 49 -4.87 -0.42 17.24
C PRO A 49 -4.79 -0.25 15.71
N GLN A 50 -5.89 0.07 15.04
CA GLN A 50 -5.88 0.39 13.61
C GLN A 50 -5.12 1.68 13.32
N LEU A 51 -5.35 2.70 14.14
CA LEU A 51 -4.67 3.99 14.01
C LEU A 51 -3.15 3.84 14.24
N GLU A 52 -2.73 3.08 15.25
CA GLU A 52 -1.32 2.82 15.54
C GLU A 52 -0.63 2.10 14.36
N ARG A 53 -1.27 1.07 13.81
CA ARG A 53 -0.75 0.34 12.63
C ARG A 53 -0.62 1.26 11.41
N PHE A 54 -1.63 2.10 11.16
CA PHE A 54 -1.58 3.05 10.05
C PHE A 54 -0.47 4.09 10.24
N GLN A 55 -0.33 4.65 11.43
CA GLN A 55 0.73 5.62 11.74
C GLN A 55 2.13 5.00 11.58
N ALA A 56 2.34 3.78 12.08
CA ALA A 56 3.61 3.06 11.92
C ALA A 56 3.95 2.85 10.43
N ALA A 57 2.95 2.49 9.61
CA ALA A 57 3.12 2.34 8.17
C ALA A 57 3.46 3.68 7.48
N ILE A 58 2.81 4.79 7.86
CA ILE A 58 3.12 6.13 7.35
C ILE A 58 4.55 6.53 7.71
N THR A 59 4.97 6.34 8.97
CA THR A 59 6.34 6.67 9.41
C THR A 59 7.39 5.90 8.60
N ARG A 60 7.18 4.60 8.36
CA ARG A 60 8.05 3.80 7.50
C ARG A 60 8.10 4.35 6.07
N ARG A 61 6.95 4.72 5.51
CA ARG A 61 6.88 5.28 4.16
C ARG A 61 7.57 6.63 4.04
N GLN A 62 7.42 7.50 5.04
CA GLN A 62 8.10 8.79 5.13
C GLN A 62 9.63 8.64 5.25
N ALA A 63 10.11 7.55 5.85
CA ALA A 63 11.53 7.21 5.90
C ALA A 63 12.08 6.69 4.55
N GLY A 64 11.26 6.67 3.49
CA GLY A 64 11.64 6.23 2.15
C GLY A 64 11.44 4.74 1.89
N GLU A 65 10.90 3.98 2.86
CA GLU A 65 10.65 2.56 2.66
C GLU A 65 9.58 2.34 1.56
N PRO A 66 9.82 1.47 0.56
CA PRO A 66 8.84 1.18 -0.48
C PRO A 66 7.54 0.60 0.09
N VAL A 67 6.39 1.02 -0.47
CA VAL A 67 5.06 0.51 -0.05
C VAL A 67 5.00 -1.02 -0.09
N ALA A 68 5.53 -1.65 -1.14
CA ALA A 68 5.51 -3.11 -1.28
C ALA A 68 6.19 -3.84 -0.10
N TYR A 69 7.28 -3.28 0.45
CA TYR A 69 7.94 -3.86 1.63
C TYR A 69 7.19 -3.59 2.94
N ILE A 70 6.48 -2.48 3.04
CA ILE A 70 5.60 -2.21 4.18
C ILE A 70 4.41 -3.19 4.17
N LEU A 71 3.86 -3.46 2.99
CA LEU A 71 2.77 -4.41 2.78
C LEU A 71 3.23 -5.88 2.84
N GLY A 72 4.51 -6.15 2.56
CA GLY A 72 5.09 -7.48 2.44
C GLY A 72 4.72 -8.21 1.14
N GLN A 73 4.08 -7.53 0.20
CA GLN A 73 3.58 -8.13 -1.03
C GLN A 73 3.59 -7.15 -2.23
N GLN A 74 3.63 -7.70 -3.43
CA GLN A 74 3.59 -6.98 -4.69
C GLN A 74 2.86 -7.80 -5.76
N GLY A 75 1.95 -7.16 -6.49
CA GLY A 75 1.30 -7.76 -7.66
C GLY A 75 2.27 -7.94 -8.83
N PHE A 76 2.17 -9.08 -9.51
CA PHE A 76 2.90 -9.42 -10.74
C PHE A 76 1.98 -10.27 -11.63
N TRP A 77 1.46 -9.68 -12.71
CA TRP A 77 0.26 -10.18 -13.43
C TRP A 77 -0.91 -10.49 -12.49
N SER A 78 -1.40 -11.73 -12.50
CA SER A 78 -2.47 -12.24 -11.67
C SER A 78 -1.96 -12.83 -10.34
N LEU A 79 -0.64 -12.79 -10.10
CA LEU A 79 -0.02 -13.30 -8.89
C LEU A 79 0.18 -12.17 -7.89
N GLU A 80 -0.03 -12.49 -6.61
CA GLU A 80 0.45 -11.68 -5.50
C GLU A 80 1.71 -12.38 -4.96
N LEU A 81 2.85 -11.70 -5.01
CA LEU A 81 4.13 -12.25 -4.58
C LEU A 81 4.52 -11.66 -3.23
N GLU A 82 4.97 -12.51 -2.30
CA GLU A 82 5.62 -12.05 -1.08
C GLU A 82 6.95 -11.37 -1.41
N VAL A 83 7.20 -10.20 -0.81
CA VAL A 83 8.44 -9.45 -0.97
C VAL A 83 9.01 -9.03 0.36
N ALA A 84 10.33 -8.85 0.41
CA ALA A 84 11.04 -8.44 1.61
C ALA A 84 12.19 -7.48 1.26
N ALA A 85 12.74 -6.82 2.27
CA ALA A 85 13.84 -5.86 2.08
C ALA A 85 15.10 -6.44 1.41
N HIS A 86 15.27 -7.77 1.41
CA HIS A 86 16.38 -8.47 0.78
C HIS A 86 16.04 -9.06 -0.61
N THR A 87 14.85 -8.76 -1.15
CA THR A 87 14.44 -9.13 -2.52
C THR A 87 14.42 -7.88 -3.40
N LEU A 88 14.28 -8.06 -4.71
CA LEU A 88 13.85 -6.97 -5.59
C LEU A 88 12.33 -6.91 -5.61
N ILE A 89 11.76 -5.71 -5.77
CA ILE A 89 10.32 -5.53 -6.01
C ILE A 89 10.05 -5.83 -7.48
N PRO A 90 9.20 -6.82 -7.83
CA PRO A 90 8.80 -7.08 -9.20
C PRO A 90 8.28 -5.82 -9.91
N ARG A 91 8.70 -5.62 -11.17
CA ARG A 91 8.38 -4.44 -11.98
C ARG A 91 7.64 -4.85 -13.26
N PRO A 92 6.76 -3.98 -13.80
CA PRO A 92 6.09 -4.25 -15.08
C PRO A 92 7.07 -4.57 -16.23
N ASP A 93 8.25 -3.94 -16.26
CA ASP A 93 9.25 -4.24 -17.30
C ASP A 93 9.71 -5.71 -17.30
N THR A 94 9.73 -6.34 -16.12
CA THR A 94 10.07 -7.78 -15.99
C THR A 94 8.92 -8.71 -16.36
N GLU A 95 7.69 -8.20 -16.44
CA GLU A 95 6.55 -8.93 -16.99
C GLU A 95 6.71 -9.14 -18.50
N LEU A 96 7.15 -8.10 -19.23
CA LEU A 96 7.43 -8.19 -20.68
C LEU A 96 8.48 -9.25 -21.01
N LEU A 97 9.48 -9.44 -20.15
CA LEU A 97 10.45 -10.52 -20.31
C LEU A 97 9.77 -11.89 -20.26
N VAL A 98 8.81 -12.09 -19.35
CA VAL A 98 8.02 -13.32 -19.25
C VAL A 98 7.12 -13.50 -20.47
N GLU A 99 6.43 -12.46 -20.94
CA GLU A 99 5.62 -12.49 -22.18
C GLU A 99 6.46 -12.98 -23.35
N THR A 100 7.64 -12.36 -23.53
CA THR A 100 8.56 -12.67 -24.63
C THR A 100 9.01 -14.14 -24.61
N VAL A 101 9.30 -14.69 -23.43
CA VAL A 101 9.71 -16.10 -23.28
C VAL A 101 8.55 -17.06 -23.52
N LEU A 102 7.34 -16.68 -23.12
CA LEU A 102 6.12 -17.47 -23.35
C LEU A 102 5.55 -17.31 -24.77
N ALA A 103 6.10 -16.38 -25.57
CA ALA A 103 5.58 -15.99 -26.87
C ALA A 103 4.11 -15.53 -26.83
N LEU A 104 3.76 -14.77 -25.79
CA LEU A 104 2.45 -14.12 -25.60
C LEU A 104 2.47 -12.66 -26.08
#